data_AF-A0A978U675-F1
#
_entry.id   AF-A0A978U675-F1
#
_cell.length_a   1.000
_cell.length_b   1.000
_cell.length_c   1.000
_cell.angle_alpha   90.00
_cell.angle_beta   90.00
_cell.angle_gamma   90.00
#
_symmetry.space_group_name_H-M   'P 1'
#
loop_
_entity.id
_entity.type
_entity.pdbx_description
1 polymer ?
#
loop_
_entity_poly.entity_id
_entity_poly.type
_entity_poly.pdbx_seq_one_letter_code
_entity_poly.pdbx_strand_id
1 'polypeptide(L)'
;MVANPSLETSPPASSLPDGTVVLFDDGKLLLAKEGDRRLHVINQSDYEYNIHPMWKEVRGVLKAMPVGVYEDGSNPDVPFRTLMIGPDGLESRVKSPANSTVVFDYQCALTDISRVGIVPLGDRCAPRMLLYKMEYDGPAFPFDLTRTSNLGDVADMIAKGFDDMWNPDLLHYNPDDGRIYHRKWSGLSFGHEIEDGDQPHHNMYPIHERMRTRYSARAKRFWYTIENADKLLFIRTGGTQRGCVVDLLEKLTAKCAGKPFWLLLISPQSSEEFAGLPNVLHYDLEFNPDRMYADHGHWAYCADVMRGILTSLGISSKNLYWCPPNPPTM
;
A
#
# COMPACT_ATOMS: atom_id res chain seq x y z
N MET A 1 24.12 12.01 22.19
CA MET A 1 24.66 10.65 22.34
C MET A 1 23.88 9.96 23.42
N VAL A 2 22.83 9.24 23.04
CA VAL A 2 22.08 8.34 23.93
C VAL A 2 22.44 6.94 23.46
N ALA A 3 22.89 6.11 24.38
CA ALA A 3 23.40 4.77 24.11
C ALA A 3 22.29 3.88 23.52
N ASN A 4 22.59 3.23 22.40
CA ASN A 4 21.76 2.14 21.89
C ASN A 4 21.78 0.99 22.91
N PRO A 5 20.61 0.47 23.34
CA PRO A 5 20.58 -0.79 24.07
C PRO A 5 21.17 -1.88 23.16
N SER A 6 21.99 -2.72 23.76
CA SER A 6 22.77 -3.81 23.17
C SER A 6 21.97 -4.62 22.15
N LEU A 7 22.44 -4.60 20.90
CA LEU A 7 22.12 -5.59 19.86
C LEU A 7 22.67 -6.93 20.33
N GLU A 8 21.80 -7.84 20.75
CA GLU A 8 22.15 -9.25 20.87
C GLU A 8 22.59 -9.74 19.49
N THR A 9 23.86 -10.13 19.37
CA THR A 9 24.42 -10.74 18.18
C THR A 9 23.73 -12.08 17.93
N SER A 10 23.18 -12.27 16.73
CA SER A 10 22.55 -13.55 16.40
C SER A 10 23.53 -14.71 16.48
N PRO A 11 23.07 -15.86 16.98
CA PRO A 11 23.84 -17.08 16.83
C PRO A 11 23.80 -17.54 15.35
N PRO A 12 24.86 -18.17 14.84
CA PRO A 12 24.91 -18.67 13.46
C PRO A 12 23.82 -19.73 13.19
N ALA A 13 23.48 -19.99 11.93
CA ALA A 13 22.50 -21.02 11.51
C ALA A 13 22.70 -22.40 12.18
N SER A 14 23.90 -22.69 12.69
CA SER A 14 24.25 -23.85 13.52
C SER A 14 23.69 -23.84 14.96
N SER A 15 22.72 -22.98 15.28
CA SER A 15 22.15 -22.81 16.64
C SER A 15 20.64 -22.96 16.71
N LEU A 16 20.00 -23.32 15.60
CA LEU A 16 18.57 -23.60 15.60
C LEU A 16 18.24 -24.74 16.58
N PRO A 17 17.13 -24.66 17.31
CA PRO A 17 16.67 -25.76 18.15
C PRO A 17 16.54 -27.08 17.39
N ASP A 18 16.82 -28.19 18.08
CA ASP A 18 16.59 -29.53 17.52
C ASP A 18 15.13 -29.70 17.08
N GLY A 19 14.93 -30.31 15.90
CA GLY A 19 13.60 -30.51 15.31
C GLY A 19 13.07 -29.34 14.48
N THR A 20 13.88 -28.30 14.25
CA THR A 20 13.57 -27.25 13.28
C THR A 20 13.69 -27.74 11.84
N VAL A 21 12.78 -27.27 10.98
CA VAL A 21 12.77 -27.56 9.54
C VAL A 21 13.02 -26.26 8.79
N VAL A 22 14.11 -26.21 8.03
CA VAL A 22 14.43 -25.08 7.15
C VAL A 22 13.41 -25.04 6.01
N LEU A 23 12.73 -23.90 5.87
CA LEU A 23 11.77 -23.63 4.81
C LEU A 23 12.41 -22.86 3.65
N PHE A 24 13.35 -21.97 3.94
CA PHE A 24 14.03 -21.14 2.95
C PHE A 24 15.43 -20.75 3.43
N ASP A 25 16.38 -20.68 2.51
CA ASP A 25 17.75 -20.22 2.73
C ASP A 25 18.29 -19.61 1.43
N ASP A 26 18.73 -18.34 1.47
CA ASP A 26 19.44 -17.67 0.37
C ASP A 26 20.93 -17.41 0.67
N GLY A 27 21.46 -17.99 1.75
CA GLY A 27 22.81 -17.81 2.26
C GLY A 27 22.97 -16.61 3.20
N LYS A 28 21.96 -15.73 3.32
CA LYS A 28 21.97 -14.57 4.22
C LYS A 28 20.69 -14.45 5.04
N LEU A 29 19.56 -14.91 4.51
CA LEU A 29 18.28 -15.01 5.18
C LEU A 29 17.86 -16.47 5.24
N LEU A 30 17.55 -16.93 6.45
CA LEU A 30 17.05 -18.27 6.71
C LEU A 30 15.69 -18.21 7.42
N LEU A 31 14.72 -18.96 6.89
CA LEU A 31 13.41 -19.16 7.52
C LEU A 31 13.33 -20.62 7.94
N ALA A 32 13.09 -20.88 9.23
CA ALA A 32 12.94 -22.23 9.76
C ALA A 32 11.71 -22.33 10.65
N LYS A 33 10.93 -23.41 10.54
CA LYS A 33 9.81 -23.64 11.44
C LYS A 33 10.19 -24.57 12.59
N GLU A 34 9.68 -24.28 13.77
CA GLU A 34 9.76 -25.13 14.95
C GLU A 34 8.34 -25.64 15.26
N GLY A 35 8.09 -26.91 14.94
CA GLY A 35 6.72 -27.44 14.90
C GLY A 35 5.87 -26.71 13.85
N ASP A 36 4.59 -26.50 14.17
CA ASP A 36 3.64 -25.84 13.25
C ASP A 36 3.26 -24.42 13.67
N ARG A 37 3.69 -23.95 14.84
CA ARG A 37 3.19 -22.67 15.40
C ARG A 37 4.28 -21.65 15.68
N ARG A 38 5.52 -21.94 15.31
CA ARG A 38 6.65 -21.04 15.51
C ARG A 38 7.52 -20.98 14.26
N LEU A 39 7.87 -19.76 13.85
CA LEU A 39 8.77 -19.49 12.73
C LEU A 39 9.95 -18.65 13.21
N HIS A 40 11.16 -19.11 12.89
CA HIS A 40 12.40 -18.39 13.06
C HIS A 40 12.76 -17.69 11.75
N VAL A 41 13.05 -16.40 11.81
CA VAL A 41 13.59 -15.60 10.72
C VAL A 41 14.97 -15.11 11.12
N ILE A 42 16.00 -15.72 10.56
CA ILE A 42 17.40 -15.43 10.86
C ILE A 42 17.98 -14.62 9.73
N ASN A 43 18.37 -13.38 10.02
CA ASN A 43 19.06 -12.50 9.11
C ASN A 43 20.54 -12.39 9.49
N GLN A 44 21.40 -12.92 8.64
CA GLN A 44 22.86 -12.93 8.80
C GLN A 44 23.56 -11.85 7.96
N SER A 45 22.81 -10.98 7.27
CA SER A 45 23.40 -9.86 6.53
C SER A 45 23.67 -8.66 7.44
N ASP A 46 24.42 -7.72 6.89
CA ASP A 46 24.72 -6.41 7.44
C ASP A 46 23.61 -5.36 7.17
N TYR A 47 22.48 -5.78 6.60
CA TYR A 47 21.34 -4.91 6.30
C TYR A 47 20.01 -5.49 6.78
N GLU A 48 18.99 -4.65 6.92
CA GLU A 48 17.64 -5.10 7.22
C GLU A 48 17.04 -5.86 6.02
N TYR A 49 16.51 -7.05 6.27
CA TYR A 49 15.71 -7.77 5.29
C TYR A 49 14.26 -7.31 5.32
N ASN A 50 13.73 -7.01 4.14
CA ASN A 50 12.34 -6.67 3.92
C ASN A 50 11.61 -7.84 3.25
N ILE A 51 10.98 -8.67 4.06
CA ILE A 51 10.26 -9.87 3.62
C ILE A 51 8.83 -9.45 3.28
N HIS A 52 8.42 -9.64 2.02
CA HIS A 52 7.14 -9.13 1.54
C HIS A 52 6.39 -10.15 0.67
N PRO A 53 5.05 -10.05 0.53
CA PRO A 53 4.22 -11.01 -0.22
C PRO A 53 4.58 -11.19 -1.70
N MET A 54 5.37 -10.26 -2.25
CA MET A 54 5.88 -10.32 -3.64
C MET A 54 6.96 -11.36 -3.87
N TRP A 55 7.64 -11.76 -2.80
CA TRP A 55 8.76 -12.68 -2.88
C TRP A 55 8.20 -14.09 -3.04
N LYS A 56 8.11 -14.56 -4.30
CA LYS A 56 7.34 -15.76 -4.66
C LYS A 56 7.83 -17.00 -3.92
N GLU A 57 9.14 -17.12 -3.76
CA GLU A 57 9.84 -18.21 -3.09
C GLU A 57 9.46 -18.22 -1.61
N VAL A 58 9.68 -17.10 -0.90
CA VAL A 58 9.33 -16.98 0.53
C VAL A 58 7.82 -17.14 0.76
N ARG A 59 6.99 -16.49 -0.05
CA ARG A 59 5.53 -16.66 0.01
C ARG A 59 5.15 -18.13 -0.17
N GLY A 60 5.74 -18.83 -1.15
CA GLY A 60 5.45 -20.22 -1.45
C GLY A 60 5.81 -21.18 -0.32
N VAL A 61 7.00 -21.04 0.28
CA VAL A 61 7.42 -21.94 1.37
C VAL A 61 6.61 -21.73 2.65
N LEU A 62 6.12 -20.50 2.88
CA LEU A 62 5.30 -20.18 4.05
C LEU A 62 3.90 -20.80 4.01
N LYS A 63 3.49 -21.42 2.89
CA LYS A 63 2.30 -22.30 2.86
C LYS A 63 2.45 -23.53 3.75
N ALA A 64 3.68 -23.89 4.16
CA ALA A 64 3.94 -24.97 5.11
C ALA A 64 3.61 -24.61 6.56
N MET A 65 3.29 -23.33 6.83
CA MET A 65 2.81 -22.85 8.11
C MET A 65 1.27 -22.76 8.11
N PRO A 66 0.61 -23.00 9.25
CA PRO A 66 -0.81 -22.74 9.42
C PRO A 66 -1.23 -21.31 9.02
N VAL A 67 -2.43 -21.19 8.47
CA VAL A 67 -3.07 -19.89 8.23
C VAL A 67 -3.32 -19.19 9.57
N GLY A 68 -2.90 -17.94 9.68
CA GLY A 68 -3.09 -17.15 10.89
C GLY A 68 -2.17 -15.95 11.01
N VAL A 69 -2.21 -15.37 12.20
CA VAL A 69 -1.38 -14.24 12.60
C VAL A 69 -0.29 -14.75 13.54
N TYR A 70 0.94 -14.34 13.29
CA TYR A 70 2.09 -14.62 14.13
C TYR A 70 2.76 -13.29 14.54
N GLU A 71 3.26 -13.23 15.76
CA GLU A 71 3.85 -12.01 16.31
C GLU A 71 5.23 -12.27 16.94
N ASP A 72 6.10 -11.26 16.86
CA ASP A 72 7.34 -11.20 17.64
C ASP A 72 7.00 -10.81 19.09
N GLY A 73 6.93 -11.80 19.97
CA GLY A 73 6.62 -11.58 21.39
C GLY A 73 7.69 -10.78 22.14
N SER A 74 8.93 -10.73 21.62
CA SER A 74 10.03 -10.00 22.26
C SER A 74 9.96 -8.50 21.96
N ASN A 75 9.44 -8.11 20.79
CA ASN A 75 9.36 -6.71 20.36
C ASN A 75 8.01 -6.39 19.70
N PRO A 76 6.89 -6.52 20.42
CA PRO A 76 5.56 -6.43 19.84
C PRO A 76 5.24 -5.03 19.26
N ASP A 77 5.88 -3.97 19.76
CA ASP A 77 5.60 -2.59 19.31
C ASP A 77 6.43 -2.15 18.11
N VAL A 78 7.43 -2.93 17.71
CA VAL A 78 8.26 -2.60 16.55
C VAL A 78 7.41 -2.81 15.27
N PRO A 79 7.37 -1.83 14.35
CA PRO A 79 6.63 -1.97 13.10
C PRO A 79 7.11 -3.17 12.27
N PHE A 80 6.18 -3.76 11.50
CA PHE A 80 6.45 -4.91 10.63
C PHE A 80 6.98 -6.15 11.38
N ARG A 81 6.54 -6.33 12.63
CA ARG A 81 6.74 -7.53 13.46
C ARG A 81 5.48 -8.39 13.62
N THR A 82 4.56 -8.27 12.66
CA THR A 82 3.36 -9.13 12.57
C THR A 82 3.36 -9.84 11.23
N LEU A 83 3.49 -11.16 11.28
CA LEU A 83 3.49 -12.03 10.12
C LEU A 83 2.07 -12.58 9.91
N MET A 84 1.46 -12.28 8.76
CA MET A 84 0.18 -12.83 8.36
C MET A 84 0.40 -13.87 7.29
N ILE A 85 -0.11 -15.08 7.52
CA ILE A 85 -0.05 -16.19 6.57
C ILE A 85 -1.49 -16.54 6.19
N GLY A 86 -1.80 -16.43 4.90
CA GLY A 86 -3.06 -16.87 4.32
C GLY A 86 -2.93 -18.17 3.54
N PRO A 87 -3.98 -18.61 2.84
CA PRO A 87 -3.98 -19.86 2.06
C PRO A 87 -2.89 -19.90 0.98
N ASP A 88 -2.49 -18.72 0.50
CA ASP A 88 -1.43 -18.56 -0.50
C ASP A 88 -0.06 -18.24 0.08
N GLY A 89 0.11 -18.36 1.39
CA GLY A 89 1.37 -18.10 2.10
C GLY A 89 1.43 -16.69 2.67
N LEU A 90 2.59 -16.05 2.59
CA LEU A 90 2.81 -14.71 3.15
C LEU A 90 1.85 -13.64 2.59
N GLU A 91 1.14 -12.95 3.50
CA GLU A 91 0.21 -11.85 3.19
C GLU A 91 0.59 -10.52 3.84
N SER A 92 1.57 -10.47 4.74
CA SER A 92 2.08 -9.22 5.32
C SER A 92 3.53 -8.93 4.92
N ARG A 93 3.92 -7.66 5.08
CA ARG A 93 5.33 -7.25 5.08
C ARG A 93 5.91 -7.42 6.48
N VAL A 94 7.08 -8.05 6.57
CA VAL A 94 7.81 -8.28 7.80
C VAL A 94 9.25 -7.83 7.63
N LYS A 95 9.81 -7.21 8.67
CA LYS A 95 11.21 -6.77 8.67
C LYS A 95 12.03 -7.60 9.63
N SER A 96 13.27 -7.89 9.24
CA SER A 96 14.28 -8.55 10.09
C SER A 96 15.55 -7.71 10.12
N PRO A 97 15.93 -7.12 11.28
CA PRO A 97 17.16 -6.35 11.43
C PRO A 97 18.42 -7.12 11.02
N ALA A 98 19.48 -6.40 10.67
CA ALA A 98 20.79 -6.98 10.38
C ALA A 98 21.30 -7.83 11.54
N ASN A 99 21.93 -8.96 11.24
CA ASN A 99 22.51 -9.88 12.23
C ASN A 99 21.54 -10.24 13.37
N SER A 100 20.25 -10.41 13.08
CA SER A 100 19.18 -10.67 14.06
C SER A 100 18.45 -11.99 13.82
N THR A 101 17.88 -12.55 14.90
CA THR A 101 16.92 -13.65 14.85
C THR A 101 15.60 -13.16 15.41
N VAL A 102 14.53 -13.38 14.65
CA VAL A 102 13.18 -12.96 15.00
C VAL A 102 12.32 -14.20 15.08
N VAL A 103 11.66 -14.40 16.21
CA VAL A 103 10.81 -15.55 16.44
C VAL A 103 9.36 -15.11 16.39
N PHE A 104 8.58 -15.70 15.50
CA PHE A 104 7.17 -15.44 15.32
C PHE A 104 6.35 -16.60 15.86
N ASP A 105 5.54 -16.34 16.88
CA ASP A 105 4.64 -17.32 17.48
C ASP A 105 3.20 -17.10 17.01
N TYR A 106 2.50 -18.19 16.67
CA TYR A 106 1.08 -18.16 16.30
C TYR A 106 0.23 -17.57 17.42
N GLN A 107 -0.59 -16.57 17.09
CA GLN A 107 -1.46 -15.88 18.04
C GLN A 107 -2.94 -16.25 17.84
N CYS A 108 -3.44 -16.09 16.61
CA CYS A 108 -4.87 -16.24 16.32
C CYS A 108 -5.13 -16.58 14.85
N ALA A 109 -6.38 -16.92 14.53
CA ALA A 109 -6.79 -17.11 13.16
C ALA A 109 -6.80 -15.77 12.42
N LEU A 110 -6.56 -15.79 11.11
CA LEU A 110 -6.53 -14.57 10.30
C LEU A 110 -7.89 -13.84 10.31
N THR A 111 -8.99 -14.59 10.48
CA THR A 111 -10.36 -14.07 10.60
C THR A 111 -10.64 -13.34 11.92
N ASP A 112 -9.77 -13.48 12.92
CA ASP A 112 -9.94 -12.86 14.24
C ASP A 112 -9.47 -11.40 14.25
N ILE A 113 -8.78 -10.96 13.20
CA ILE A 113 -8.35 -9.57 13.01
C ILE A 113 -9.09 -8.93 11.85
N SER A 114 -9.28 -7.61 11.92
CA SER A 114 -9.75 -6.81 10.77
C SER A 114 -8.56 -6.19 10.05
N ARG A 115 -8.33 -6.59 8.81
CA ARG A 115 -7.28 -6.01 7.96
C ARG A 115 -7.83 -4.87 7.13
N VAL A 116 -7.06 -3.79 7.06
CA VAL A 116 -7.45 -2.54 6.43
C VAL A 116 -6.69 -2.34 5.12
N GLY A 117 -7.43 -2.27 4.02
CA GLY A 117 -6.90 -1.87 2.72
C GLY A 117 -6.85 -0.35 2.62
N ILE A 118 -5.65 0.21 2.44
CA ILE A 118 -5.47 1.65 2.21
C ILE A 118 -5.48 1.92 0.71
N VAL A 119 -6.39 2.80 0.26
CA VAL A 119 -6.64 3.08 -1.16
C VAL A 119 -6.60 4.59 -1.43
N PRO A 120 -5.44 5.14 -1.82
CA PRO A 120 -5.34 6.49 -2.34
C PRO A 120 -6.16 6.73 -3.59
N LEU A 121 -6.85 7.86 -3.57
CA LEU A 121 -7.70 8.35 -4.64
C LEU A 121 -7.04 9.48 -5.43
N GLY A 122 -5.70 9.48 -5.49
CA GLY A 122 -4.90 10.41 -6.27
C GLY A 122 -4.70 11.78 -5.63
N ASP A 123 -4.58 12.80 -6.49
CA ASP A 123 -4.04 14.15 -6.24
C ASP A 123 -2.52 14.19 -6.06
N ARG A 124 -1.82 14.40 -7.18
CA ARG A 124 -0.37 14.65 -7.26
C ARG A 124 0.53 13.67 -6.47
N CYS A 125 0.11 12.41 -6.31
CA CYS A 125 0.84 11.34 -5.62
C CYS A 125 1.09 11.57 -4.11
N ALA A 126 0.54 12.64 -3.50
CA ALA A 126 0.86 13.01 -2.12
C ALA A 126 0.55 11.90 -1.09
N PRO A 127 -0.64 11.24 -1.12
CA PRO A 127 -0.91 10.10 -0.23
C PRO A 127 0.11 8.97 -0.40
N ARG A 128 0.50 8.67 -1.65
CA ARG A 128 1.46 7.61 -1.94
C ARG A 128 2.85 7.94 -1.41
N MET A 129 3.32 9.18 -1.57
CA MET A 129 4.61 9.60 -1.04
C MET A 129 4.66 9.45 0.49
N LEU A 130 3.58 9.77 1.19
CA LEU A 130 3.50 9.61 2.64
C LEU A 130 3.48 8.13 3.04
N LEU A 131 2.65 7.32 2.39
CA LEU A 131 2.60 5.87 2.65
C LEU A 131 3.94 5.20 2.37
N TYR A 132 4.65 5.62 1.31
CA TYR A 132 6.02 5.20 1.01
C TYR A 132 6.99 5.58 2.13
N LYS A 133 6.94 6.83 2.61
CA LYS A 133 7.80 7.29 3.70
C LYS A 133 7.55 6.55 5.01
N MET A 134 6.31 6.13 5.24
CA MET A 134 5.93 5.30 6.38
C MET A 134 6.10 3.80 6.14
N GLU A 135 6.43 3.39 4.91
CA GLU A 135 6.56 2.02 4.43
C GLU A 135 5.25 1.20 4.47
N TYR A 136 4.12 1.89 4.56
CA TYR A 136 2.77 1.31 4.55
C TYR A 136 2.27 1.07 3.12
N ASP A 137 3.08 1.42 2.14
CA ASP A 137 2.84 1.08 0.76
C ASP A 137 3.26 -0.37 0.47
N GLY A 138 2.33 -1.12 -0.10
CA GLY A 138 2.66 -2.38 -0.74
C GLY A 138 3.63 -2.18 -1.90
N PRO A 139 4.58 -3.10 -2.13
CA PRO A 139 5.33 -3.13 -3.39
C PRO A 139 4.40 -3.22 -4.62
N ALA A 140 3.16 -3.71 -4.44
CA ALA A 140 2.07 -3.62 -5.41
C ALA A 140 0.91 -2.80 -4.87
N PHE A 141 1.03 -1.48 -4.98
CA PHE A 141 -0.01 -0.56 -4.58
C PHE A 141 -1.31 -0.81 -5.36
N PRO A 142 -2.49 -0.87 -4.70
CA PRO A 142 -3.70 -1.31 -5.36
C PRO A 142 -4.19 -0.32 -6.41
N PHE A 143 -4.03 0.97 -6.18
CA PHE A 143 -4.15 1.97 -7.23
C PHE A 143 -3.53 3.28 -6.79
N ASP A 144 -2.77 3.92 -7.68
CA ASP A 144 -2.35 5.31 -7.55
C ASP A 144 -2.99 6.03 -8.72
N LEU A 145 -4.16 6.64 -8.48
CA LEU A 145 -4.87 7.50 -9.43
C LEU A 145 -3.95 8.68 -9.72
N THR A 146 -3.11 8.52 -10.75
CA THR A 146 -2.11 9.50 -11.15
C THR A 146 -2.74 10.88 -11.28
N ARG A 147 -2.03 11.91 -10.81
CA ARG A 147 -2.39 13.34 -10.83
C ARG A 147 -3.80 13.63 -11.36
N THR A 148 -4.81 13.30 -10.53
CA THR A 148 -6.21 13.63 -10.78
C THR A 148 -6.62 14.76 -9.86
N SER A 149 -6.76 15.99 -10.37
CA SER A 149 -7.08 17.17 -9.56
C SER A 149 -8.57 17.29 -9.19
N ASN A 150 -9.45 16.62 -9.93
CA ASN A 150 -10.90 16.70 -9.74
C ASN A 150 -11.45 15.43 -9.08
N LEU A 151 -12.12 15.58 -7.93
CA LEU A 151 -12.71 14.44 -7.20
C LEU A 151 -13.94 13.84 -7.91
N GLY A 152 -14.71 14.64 -8.64
CA GLY A 152 -15.84 14.16 -9.43
C GLY A 152 -15.39 13.21 -10.55
N ASP A 153 -14.24 13.50 -11.19
CA ASP A 153 -13.63 12.60 -12.17
C ASP A 153 -13.23 11.26 -11.53
N VAL A 154 -12.66 11.29 -10.32
CA VAL A 154 -12.35 10.07 -9.56
C VAL A 154 -13.61 9.25 -9.26
N ALA A 155 -14.67 9.92 -8.83
CA ALA A 155 -15.94 9.28 -8.56
C ALA A 155 -16.49 8.60 -9.83
N ASP A 156 -16.54 9.30 -10.97
CA ASP A 156 -16.97 8.71 -12.25
C ASP A 156 -16.08 7.54 -12.71
N MET A 157 -14.76 7.65 -12.59
CA MET A 157 -13.82 6.57 -12.89
C MET A 157 -14.13 5.29 -12.11
N ILE A 158 -14.33 5.41 -10.80
CA ILE A 158 -14.69 4.29 -9.91
C ILE A 158 -16.04 3.68 -10.31
N ALA A 159 -17.06 4.52 -10.55
CA ALA A 159 -18.36 4.05 -11.00
C ALA A 159 -18.26 3.20 -12.28
N LYS A 160 -17.42 3.64 -13.23
CA LYS A 160 -17.20 3.02 -14.54
C LYS A 160 -16.16 1.90 -14.57
N GLY A 161 -15.65 1.44 -13.43
CA GLY A 161 -14.68 0.32 -13.44
C GLY A 161 -13.29 0.67 -13.96
N PHE A 162 -13.01 1.96 -14.22
CA PHE A 162 -11.84 2.47 -14.96
C PHE A 162 -11.78 2.13 -16.46
N ASP A 163 -12.84 1.58 -17.07
CA ASP A 163 -12.80 1.02 -18.44
C ASP A 163 -12.31 2.00 -19.54
N ASP A 164 -12.50 3.31 -19.35
CA ASP A 164 -12.08 4.34 -20.30
C ASP A 164 -10.69 4.94 -20.04
N MET A 165 -10.07 4.66 -18.88
CA MET A 165 -8.94 5.45 -18.34
C MET A 165 -7.67 5.42 -19.20
N TRP A 166 -7.50 4.36 -19.97
CA TRP A 166 -6.40 4.20 -20.91
C TRP A 166 -6.92 3.98 -22.34
N ASN A 167 -8.13 4.43 -22.65
CA ASN A 167 -8.69 4.38 -24.00
C ASN A 167 -7.90 5.32 -24.93
N PRO A 168 -7.22 4.81 -25.97
CA PRO A 168 -6.43 5.61 -26.92
C PRO A 168 -7.16 6.85 -27.48
N ASP A 169 -8.46 6.75 -27.74
CA ASP A 169 -9.25 7.83 -28.36
C ASP A 169 -9.49 9.01 -27.40
N LEU A 170 -9.39 8.74 -26.09
CA LEU A 170 -9.57 9.72 -25.02
C LEU A 170 -8.25 10.30 -24.53
N LEU A 171 -7.11 9.78 -24.98
CA LEU A 171 -5.77 10.22 -24.58
C LEU A 171 -5.18 11.18 -25.62
N HIS A 172 -4.46 12.19 -25.14
CA HIS A 172 -3.68 13.07 -26.00
C HIS A 172 -2.43 13.58 -25.29
N TYR A 173 -1.33 13.67 -26.02
CA TYR A 173 -0.07 14.19 -25.51
C TYR A 173 -0.01 15.73 -25.62
N ASN A 174 0.45 16.38 -24.56
CA ASN A 174 0.79 17.79 -24.53
C ASN A 174 2.33 17.93 -24.46
N PRO A 175 2.99 18.48 -25.51
CA PRO A 175 4.44 18.68 -25.51
C PRO A 175 4.93 19.66 -24.45
N ASP A 176 4.18 20.73 -24.18
CA ASP A 176 4.62 21.82 -23.31
C ASP A 176 4.76 21.31 -21.86
N ASP A 177 3.86 20.40 -21.49
CA ASP A 177 3.85 19.80 -20.16
C ASP A 177 4.63 18.47 -20.08
N GLY A 178 4.99 17.88 -21.23
CA GLY A 178 5.56 16.54 -21.32
C GLY A 178 4.62 15.44 -20.78
N ARG A 179 3.31 15.55 -21.01
CA ARG A 179 2.27 14.74 -20.33
C ARG A 179 1.18 14.25 -21.25
N ILE A 180 0.50 13.18 -20.83
CA ILE A 180 -0.72 12.70 -21.48
C ILE A 180 -1.93 13.14 -20.65
N TYR A 181 -2.94 13.70 -21.30
CA TYR A 181 -4.18 14.17 -20.71
C TYR A 181 -5.38 13.37 -21.21
N HIS A 182 -6.43 13.35 -20.40
CA HIS A 182 -7.68 12.65 -20.71
C HIS A 182 -8.77 13.63 -21.15
N ARG A 183 -9.45 13.35 -22.27
CA ARG A 183 -10.48 14.25 -22.84
C ARG A 183 -11.77 14.29 -22.03
N LYS A 184 -12.17 13.15 -21.45
CA LYS A 184 -13.36 13.00 -20.60
C LYS A 184 -13.12 13.50 -19.17
N TRP A 185 -12.14 12.90 -18.48
CA TRP A 185 -11.74 13.28 -17.12
C TRP A 185 -10.67 14.37 -17.15
N SER A 186 -11.12 15.61 -17.24
CA SER A 186 -10.25 16.79 -17.36
C SER A 186 -9.19 16.94 -16.26
N GLY A 187 -9.44 16.41 -15.06
CA GLY A 187 -8.49 16.42 -13.96
C GLY A 187 -7.38 15.39 -14.07
N LEU A 188 -7.53 14.36 -14.91
CA LEU A 188 -6.61 13.22 -15.04
C LEU A 188 -5.46 13.51 -16.01
N SER A 189 -4.23 13.31 -15.54
CA SER A 189 -3.03 13.37 -16.36
C SER A 189 -1.99 12.33 -15.96
N PHE A 190 -1.13 11.98 -16.91
CA PHE A 190 -0.08 10.98 -16.77
C PHE A 190 1.28 11.60 -17.11
N GLY A 191 2.20 11.62 -16.13
CA GLY A 191 3.52 12.26 -16.28
C GLY A 191 4.71 11.33 -16.45
N HIS A 192 4.54 10.01 -16.25
CA HIS A 192 5.65 9.04 -16.27
C HIS A 192 5.39 7.94 -17.31
N GLU A 193 4.75 8.31 -18.42
CA GLU A 193 4.39 7.37 -19.49
C GLU A 193 5.20 7.58 -20.76
N ILE A 194 6.03 8.61 -20.86
CA ILE A 194 6.95 8.82 -21.98
C ILE A 194 8.33 8.30 -21.55
N GLU A 195 8.87 7.34 -22.28
CA GLU A 195 10.19 6.73 -22.04
C GLU A 195 11.20 7.19 -23.11
N ASP A 196 12.49 6.97 -22.85
CA ASP A 196 13.57 7.32 -23.79
C ASP A 196 13.35 6.64 -25.14
N GLY A 197 13.31 7.45 -26.21
CA GLY A 197 13.08 6.98 -27.58
C GLY A 197 11.63 6.99 -28.04
N ASP A 198 10.66 7.24 -27.14
CA ASP A 198 9.28 7.46 -27.54
C ASP A 198 9.14 8.74 -28.39
N GLN A 199 8.24 8.69 -29.36
CA GLN A 199 7.95 9.81 -30.27
C GLN A 199 6.44 10.11 -30.24
N PRO A 200 5.89 10.65 -29.14
CA PRO A 200 4.44 10.79 -28.94
C PRO A 200 3.75 11.68 -29.97
N HIS A 201 4.48 12.57 -30.65
CA HIS A 201 3.97 13.36 -31.77
C HIS A 201 3.76 12.56 -33.05
N HIS A 202 4.48 11.46 -33.21
CA HIS A 202 4.48 10.63 -34.42
C HIS A 202 3.73 9.32 -34.20
N ASN A 203 3.89 8.69 -33.04
CA ASN A 203 3.32 7.39 -32.74
C ASN A 203 3.07 7.23 -31.24
N MET A 204 1.80 7.31 -30.81
CA MET A 204 1.40 7.03 -29.43
C MET A 204 1.14 5.55 -29.14
N TYR A 205 1.17 4.66 -30.15
CA TYR A 205 0.80 3.25 -29.97
C TYR A 205 1.64 2.52 -28.90
N PRO A 206 2.98 2.62 -28.85
CA PRO A 206 3.78 1.95 -27.81
C PRO A 206 3.41 2.45 -26.40
N ILE A 207 3.15 3.75 -26.28
CA ILE A 207 2.74 4.40 -25.04
C ILE A 207 1.36 3.88 -24.61
N HIS A 208 0.40 3.81 -25.53
CA HIS A 208 -0.94 3.27 -25.26
C HIS A 208 -0.91 1.83 -24.77
N GLU A 209 -0.11 0.95 -25.41
CA GLU A 209 0.00 -0.45 -25.00
C GLU A 209 0.63 -0.61 -23.60
N ARG A 210 1.64 0.20 -23.30
CA ARG A 210 2.25 0.24 -21.97
C ARG A 210 1.27 0.74 -20.92
N MET A 211 0.55 1.83 -21.21
CA MET A 211 -0.50 2.37 -20.34
C MET A 211 -1.60 1.32 -20.10
N ARG A 212 -2.13 0.70 -21.16
CA ARG A 212 -3.14 -0.36 -21.07
C ARG A 212 -2.70 -1.45 -20.10
N THR A 213 -1.49 -1.99 -20.26
CA THR A 213 -0.95 -3.04 -19.40
C THR A 213 -0.81 -2.58 -17.95
N ARG A 214 -0.20 -1.41 -17.73
CA ARG A 214 0.08 -0.85 -16.40
C ARG A 214 -1.20 -0.51 -15.63
N TYR A 215 -2.13 0.20 -16.26
CA TYR A 215 -3.35 0.67 -15.62
C TYR A 215 -4.42 -0.42 -15.50
N SER A 216 -4.47 -1.39 -16.42
CA SER A 216 -5.29 -2.60 -16.23
C SER A 216 -4.84 -3.40 -15.01
N ALA A 217 -3.52 -3.57 -14.82
CA ALA A 217 -2.99 -4.28 -13.66
C ALA A 217 -3.28 -3.52 -12.35
N ARG A 218 -3.21 -2.18 -12.35
CA ARG A 218 -3.64 -1.37 -11.21
C ARG A 218 -5.14 -1.55 -10.97
N ALA A 219 -5.99 -1.43 -11.97
CA ALA A 219 -7.46 -1.51 -11.81
C ALA A 219 -7.88 -2.84 -11.18
N LYS A 220 -7.26 -3.93 -11.63
CA LYS A 220 -7.44 -5.26 -11.01
C LYS A 220 -7.09 -5.27 -9.52
N ARG A 221 -5.96 -4.68 -9.13
CA ARG A 221 -5.57 -4.61 -7.71
C ARG A 221 -6.49 -3.70 -6.87
N PHE A 222 -7.00 -2.61 -7.44
CA PHE A 222 -8.01 -1.77 -6.79
C PHE A 222 -9.24 -2.60 -6.42
N TRP A 223 -9.84 -3.26 -7.41
CA TRP A 223 -11.05 -4.06 -7.20
C TRP A 223 -10.80 -5.25 -6.29
N TYR A 224 -9.66 -5.94 -6.46
CA TYR A 224 -9.28 -7.03 -5.58
C TYR A 224 -9.14 -6.59 -4.12
N THR A 225 -8.57 -5.41 -3.86
CA THR A 225 -8.46 -4.86 -2.50
C THR A 225 -9.82 -4.54 -1.92
N ILE A 226 -10.70 -3.91 -2.71
CA ILE A 226 -12.07 -3.61 -2.29
C ILE A 226 -12.82 -4.90 -1.93
N GLU A 227 -12.58 -5.99 -2.65
CA GLU A 227 -13.24 -7.27 -2.42
C GLU A 227 -12.66 -8.06 -1.23
N ASN A 228 -11.35 -8.01 -1.01
CA ASN A 228 -10.66 -8.94 -0.11
C ASN A 228 -10.16 -8.34 1.22
N ALA A 229 -10.04 -7.01 1.35
CA ALA A 229 -9.77 -6.39 2.64
C ALA A 229 -11.00 -6.49 3.56
N ASP A 230 -10.83 -6.51 4.89
CA ASP A 230 -11.97 -6.55 5.82
C ASP A 230 -12.59 -5.17 6.01
N LYS A 231 -11.76 -4.12 5.93
CA LYS A 231 -12.14 -2.71 5.99
C LYS A 231 -11.34 -1.91 4.97
N LEU A 232 -11.85 -0.74 4.59
CA LEU A 232 -11.18 0.13 3.61
C LEU A 232 -10.95 1.53 4.19
N LEU A 233 -9.78 2.10 3.89
CA LEU A 233 -9.49 3.51 4.10
C LEU A 233 -9.16 4.14 2.74
N PHE A 234 -10.10 4.91 2.20
CA PHE A 234 -9.84 5.74 1.04
C PHE A 234 -9.16 7.03 1.48
N ILE A 235 -8.09 7.45 0.82
CA ILE A 235 -7.37 8.68 1.16
C ILE A 235 -7.38 9.61 -0.03
N ARG A 236 -7.78 10.86 0.18
CA ARG A 236 -7.74 11.90 -0.84
C ARG A 236 -7.10 13.16 -0.26
N THR A 237 -6.11 13.69 -0.98
CA THR A 237 -5.60 15.05 -0.73
C THR A 237 -6.18 16.06 -1.71
N GLY A 238 -5.97 17.34 -1.41
CA GLY A 238 -6.28 18.45 -2.31
C GLY A 238 -7.73 18.92 -2.20
N GLY A 239 -7.95 20.17 -2.60
CA GLY A 239 -9.25 20.82 -2.44
C GLY A 239 -10.37 20.13 -3.22
N THR A 240 -11.57 20.10 -2.64
CA THR A 240 -12.78 19.58 -3.28
C THR A 240 -14.04 20.29 -2.76
N GLN A 241 -15.21 19.96 -3.31
CA GLN A 241 -16.49 20.49 -2.90
C GLN A 241 -17.33 19.39 -2.26
N ARG A 242 -18.19 19.75 -1.30
CA ARG A 242 -19.10 18.80 -0.62
C ARG A 242 -19.87 17.92 -1.59
N GLY A 243 -20.39 18.48 -2.68
CA GLY A 243 -21.13 17.73 -3.70
C GLY A 243 -20.33 16.59 -4.33
N CYS A 244 -19.03 16.80 -4.61
CA CYS A 244 -18.17 15.75 -5.14
C CYS A 244 -17.87 14.66 -4.10
N VAL A 245 -17.77 15.03 -2.82
CA VAL A 245 -17.58 14.06 -1.74
C VAL A 245 -18.83 13.18 -1.59
N VAL A 246 -20.02 13.78 -1.61
CA VAL A 246 -21.30 13.05 -1.55
C VAL A 246 -21.41 12.06 -2.71
N ASP A 247 -21.19 12.51 -3.95
CA ASP A 247 -21.21 11.65 -5.14
C ASP A 247 -20.20 10.50 -5.04
N LEU A 248 -18.98 10.76 -4.55
CA LEU A 248 -17.99 9.73 -4.31
C LEU A 248 -18.46 8.72 -3.25
N LEU A 249 -19.02 9.17 -2.13
CA LEU A 249 -19.49 8.30 -1.05
C LEU A 249 -20.61 7.36 -1.53
N GLU A 250 -21.54 7.86 -2.34
CA GLU A 250 -22.61 7.03 -2.92
C GLU A 250 -22.03 5.90 -3.79
N LYS A 251 -21.09 6.25 -4.68
CA LYS A 251 -20.43 5.29 -5.57
C LYS A 251 -19.55 4.31 -4.80
N LEU A 252 -18.80 4.76 -3.80
CA LEU A 252 -18.02 3.89 -2.92
C LEU A 252 -18.92 2.95 -2.11
N THR A 253 -20.04 3.44 -1.58
CA THR A 253 -21.01 2.60 -0.85
C THR A 253 -21.53 1.47 -1.72
N ALA A 254 -21.90 1.79 -2.98
CA ALA A 254 -22.33 0.77 -3.94
C ALA A 254 -21.21 -0.25 -4.23
N LYS A 255 -19.96 0.22 -4.45
CA LYS A 255 -18.83 -0.65 -4.80
C LYS A 255 -18.28 -1.49 -3.64
N CYS A 256 -18.38 -0.99 -2.40
CA CYS A 256 -17.91 -1.70 -1.22
C CYS A 256 -18.90 -2.78 -0.73
N ALA A 257 -20.12 -2.84 -1.28
CA ALA A 257 -21.10 -3.89 -1.02
C ALA A 257 -21.35 -4.16 0.49
N GLY A 258 -21.47 -3.09 1.29
CA GLY A 258 -21.71 -3.17 2.74
C GLY A 258 -20.45 -3.31 3.60
N LYS A 259 -19.26 -3.42 2.99
CA LYS A 259 -17.98 -3.44 3.72
C LYS A 259 -17.72 -2.10 4.42
N PRO A 260 -17.27 -2.10 5.69
CA PRO A 260 -16.95 -0.86 6.39
C PRO A 260 -15.81 -0.10 5.69
N PHE A 261 -16.00 1.20 5.49
CA PHE A 261 -14.96 2.06 4.95
C PHE A 261 -14.98 3.46 5.56
N TRP A 262 -13.83 4.13 5.50
CA TRP A 262 -13.67 5.55 5.77
C TRP A 262 -13.09 6.26 4.55
N LEU A 263 -13.48 7.52 4.35
CA LEU A 263 -12.84 8.46 3.44
C LEU A 263 -12.09 9.50 4.26
N LEU A 264 -10.77 9.44 4.24
CA LEU A 264 -9.87 10.43 4.82
C LEU A 264 -9.60 11.52 3.77
N LEU A 265 -10.12 12.71 4.03
CA LEU A 265 -9.90 13.93 3.26
C LEU A 265 -8.88 14.81 3.96
N ILE A 266 -7.87 15.24 3.20
CA ILE A 266 -6.80 16.12 3.69
C ILE A 266 -6.65 17.28 2.71
N SER A 267 -7.20 18.43 3.05
CA SER A 267 -7.12 19.62 2.22
C SER A 267 -7.08 20.89 3.07
N PRO A 268 -6.48 21.98 2.56
CA PRO A 268 -6.50 23.27 3.24
C PRO A 268 -7.88 23.94 3.07
N GLN A 269 -8.90 23.36 3.69
CA GLN A 269 -10.29 23.80 3.63
C GLN A 269 -10.91 23.74 5.04
N SER A 270 -11.91 24.59 5.30
CA SER A 270 -12.68 24.47 6.54
C SER A 270 -13.33 23.10 6.64
N SER A 271 -13.12 22.40 7.77
CA SER A 271 -13.80 21.14 8.08
C SER A 271 -15.33 21.27 8.13
N GLU A 272 -15.86 22.48 8.27
CA GLU A 272 -17.31 22.75 8.23
C GLU A 272 -17.93 22.36 6.88
N GLU A 273 -17.19 22.46 5.76
CA GLU A 273 -17.64 22.07 4.41
C GLU A 273 -18.09 20.60 4.38
N PHE A 274 -17.40 19.75 5.14
CA PHE A 274 -17.60 18.29 5.15
C PHE A 274 -18.29 17.79 6.42
N ALA A 275 -18.69 18.69 7.32
CA ALA A 275 -19.34 18.32 8.58
C ALA A 275 -20.63 17.52 8.34
N GLY A 276 -20.85 16.53 9.21
CA GLY A 276 -22.03 15.65 9.18
C GLY A 276 -22.07 14.63 8.05
N LEU A 277 -21.06 14.57 7.17
CA LEU A 277 -20.97 13.50 6.18
C LEU A 277 -20.59 12.17 6.87
N PRO A 278 -21.35 11.08 6.63
CA PRO A 278 -21.04 9.79 7.21
C PRO A 278 -19.75 9.24 6.60
N ASN A 279 -18.98 8.50 7.40
CA ASN A 279 -17.75 7.83 6.95
C ASN A 279 -16.68 8.78 6.39
N VAL A 280 -16.73 10.09 6.70
CA VAL A 280 -15.73 11.08 6.28
C VAL A 280 -14.95 11.59 7.49
N LEU A 281 -13.63 11.61 7.34
CA LEU A 281 -12.71 12.26 8.27
C LEU A 281 -12.00 13.37 7.49
N HIS A 282 -12.13 14.60 7.96
CA HIS A 282 -11.47 15.75 7.33
C HIS A 282 -10.41 16.34 8.26
N TYR A 283 -9.22 16.60 7.70
CA TYR A 283 -8.16 17.35 8.36
C TYR A 283 -7.79 18.56 7.52
N ASP A 284 -7.91 19.75 8.11
CA ASP A 284 -7.47 21.01 7.52
C ASP A 284 -5.93 21.09 7.54
N LEU A 285 -5.32 20.39 6.57
CA LEU A 285 -3.88 20.25 6.41
C LEU A 285 -3.56 20.25 4.92
N GLU A 286 -2.36 20.71 4.58
CA GLU A 286 -1.84 20.62 3.21
C GLU A 286 -0.62 19.70 3.16
N PHE A 287 -0.74 18.60 2.42
CA PHE A 287 0.38 17.74 2.07
C PHE A 287 0.84 18.03 0.65
N ASN A 288 1.62 19.09 0.49
CA ASN A 288 2.12 19.53 -0.80
C ASN A 288 3.26 18.61 -1.29
N PRO A 289 3.07 17.84 -2.38
CA PRO A 289 4.07 16.87 -2.83
C PRO A 289 5.36 17.52 -3.34
N ASP A 290 5.27 18.69 -3.96
CA ASP A 290 6.44 19.42 -4.47
C ASP A 290 7.34 19.86 -3.30
N ARG A 291 6.73 20.35 -2.21
CA ARG A 291 7.45 20.71 -0.98
C ARG A 291 8.01 19.48 -0.26
N MET A 292 7.24 18.39 -0.16
CA MET A 292 7.74 17.13 0.43
C MET A 292 8.93 16.58 -0.36
N TYR A 293 8.93 16.73 -1.68
CA TYR A 293 10.05 16.31 -2.51
C TYR A 293 11.29 17.20 -2.31
N ALA A 294 11.09 18.51 -2.20
CA ALA A 294 12.18 19.48 -2.04
C ALA A 294 12.80 19.52 -0.62
N ASP A 295 12.05 19.14 0.42
CA ASP A 295 12.47 19.20 1.82
C ASP A 295 12.17 17.88 2.56
N HIS A 296 13.23 17.10 2.77
CA HIS A 296 13.17 15.82 3.49
C HIS A 296 12.69 15.95 4.93
N GLY A 297 12.97 17.06 5.62
CA GLY A 297 12.51 17.32 6.98
C GLY A 297 11.00 17.58 7.01
N HIS A 298 10.50 18.37 6.06
CA HIS A 298 9.07 18.58 5.89
C HIS A 298 8.34 17.29 5.52
N TRP A 299 8.90 16.46 4.65
CA TRP A 299 8.32 15.15 4.32
C TRP A 299 8.25 14.23 5.53
N ALA A 300 9.31 14.18 6.36
CA ALA A 300 9.29 13.41 7.60
C ALA A 300 8.18 13.90 8.55
N TYR A 301 8.06 15.21 8.74
CA TYR A 301 6.98 15.80 9.54
C TYR A 301 5.59 15.40 9.03
N CYS A 302 5.32 15.54 7.72
CA CYS A 302 4.02 15.15 7.16
C CYS A 302 3.76 13.64 7.29
N ALA A 303 4.79 12.81 7.18
CA ALA A 303 4.67 11.36 7.39
C ALA A 303 4.34 11.03 8.85
N ASP A 304 4.91 11.73 9.82
CA ASP A 304 4.60 11.54 11.25
C ASP A 304 3.17 12.01 11.58
N VAL A 305 2.71 13.12 11.00
CA VAL A 305 1.31 13.56 11.12
C VAL A 305 0.37 12.50 10.54
N MET A 306 0.66 12.01 9.33
CA MET A 306 -0.13 10.95 8.70
C MET A 306 -0.15 9.66 9.53
N ARG A 307 1.00 9.28 10.13
CA ARG A 307 1.09 8.13 11.03
C ARG A 307 0.23 8.31 12.27
N GLY A 308 0.21 9.50 12.85
CA GLY A 308 -0.67 9.84 13.98
C GLY A 308 -2.15 9.68 13.63
N ILE A 309 -2.57 10.18 12.46
CA ILE A 309 -3.93 10.01 11.95
C ILE A 309 -4.27 8.52 11.81
N LEU A 310 -3.44 7.73 11.11
CA LEU A 310 -3.67 6.29 10.92
C LEU A 310 -3.73 5.54 12.26
N THR A 311 -2.83 5.86 13.20
CA THR A 311 -2.82 5.24 14.53
C THR A 311 -4.11 5.54 15.30
N SER A 312 -4.64 6.77 15.21
CA SER A 312 -5.92 7.14 15.84
C SER A 312 -7.11 6.35 15.28
N LEU A 313 -6.99 5.83 14.06
CA LEU A 313 -7.98 4.96 13.40
C LEU A 313 -7.73 3.47 13.68
N GLY A 314 -6.75 3.15 14.53
CA GLY A 314 -6.34 1.78 14.81
C GLY A 314 -5.66 1.10 13.62
N ILE A 315 -5.08 1.86 12.69
CA ILE A 315 -4.38 1.35 11.50
C ILE A 315 -2.87 1.40 11.74
N SER A 316 -2.21 0.25 11.63
CA SER A 316 -0.76 0.12 11.77
C SER A 316 -0.25 -1.03 10.91
N SER A 317 1.07 -1.25 10.87
CA SER A 317 1.66 -2.42 10.19
C SER A 317 1.10 -3.78 10.65
N LYS A 318 0.45 -3.83 11.82
CA LYS A 318 -0.14 -5.05 12.38
C LYS A 318 -1.47 -5.46 11.75
N ASN A 319 -2.11 -4.60 10.98
CA ASN A 319 -3.41 -4.88 10.38
C ASN A 319 -3.57 -4.33 8.96
N LEU A 320 -2.47 -4.07 8.25
CA LEU A 320 -2.54 -3.69 6.84
C LEU A 320 -2.94 -4.90 5.99
N TYR A 321 -3.90 -4.69 5.09
CA TYR A 321 -4.15 -5.60 3.99
C TYR A 321 -3.20 -5.29 2.83
N TRP A 322 -2.41 -6.26 2.41
CA TRP A 322 -1.46 -6.11 1.30
C TRP A 322 -2.01 -6.79 0.05
N CYS A 323 -2.32 -5.99 -0.97
CA CYS A 323 -2.76 -6.55 -2.25
C CYS A 323 -1.60 -7.33 -2.90
N PRO A 324 -1.82 -8.58 -3.36
CA PRO A 324 -0.85 -9.28 -4.18
C PRO A 324 -0.58 -8.52 -5.50
N PRO A 325 0.59 -8.71 -6.12
CA PRO A 325 0.98 -8.01 -7.37
C PRO A 325 0.13 -8.34 -8.57
N ASN A 326 -0.10 -9.63 -8.68
CA ASN A 326 -0.88 -10.30 -9.68
C ASN A 326 -1.97 -10.96 -8.87
N PRO A 327 -3.05 -10.22 -8.58
CA PRO A 327 -4.24 -10.84 -8.02
C PRO A 327 -4.62 -12.04 -8.88
N PRO A 328 -4.98 -13.18 -8.26
CA PRO A 328 -5.53 -14.30 -9.02
C PRO A 328 -6.71 -13.79 -9.86
N THR A 329 -6.78 -14.25 -11.10
CA THR A 329 -7.97 -14.03 -11.93
C THR A 329 -9.12 -14.76 -11.28
N MET A 330 -10.18 -14.02 -10.93
CA MET A 330 -11.46 -14.60 -10.53
C MET A 330 -12.03 -15.49 -11.63
#